data_AF-A0A0R1JW04-F1
#
_entry.id   AF-A0A0R1JW04-F1
#
_cell.length_a   1.000
_cell.length_b   1.000
_cell.length_c   1.000
_cell.angle_alpha   90.00
_cell.angle_beta   90.00
_cell.angle_gamma   90.00
#
_symmetry.space_group_name_H-M   'P 1'
#
loop_
_entity.id
_entity.type
_entity.pdbx_description
1 polymer ?
#
loop_
_entity_poly.entity_id
_entity_poly.type
_entity_poly.pdbx_seq_one_letter_code
_entity_poly.pdbx_strand_id
1 'polypeptide(L)' 'MDKLTLRTTIADIADTLTSEQFTEPQLAARLAAWQEQAPDATPAELTTYALNEARTYSEELLTRVLTAVLAD' A
#
# COMPACT_ATOMS: atom_id res chain seq x y z
N MET A 1 20.56 13.64 2.18
CA MET A 1 19.84 13.00 3.32
C MET A 1 20.71 11.90 3.93
N ASP A 2 20.79 11.81 5.27
CA ASP A 2 21.49 10.70 5.94
C ASP A 2 20.57 9.47 6.14
N LYS A 3 21.13 8.33 6.55
CA LYS A 3 20.38 7.08 6.73
C LYS A 3 19.28 7.19 7.79
N LEU A 4 19.51 7.93 8.86
CA LEU A 4 18.54 8.08 9.94
C LEU A 4 17.34 8.91 9.45
N THR A 5 17.62 10.06 8.81
CA THR A 5 16.60 10.91 8.19
C THR A 5 15.78 10.13 7.17
N LEU A 6 16.42 9.38 6.27
CA LEU A 6 15.70 8.60 5.26
C LEU A 6 14.76 7.55 5.87
N ARG A 7 15.19 6.88 6.96
CA ARG A 7 14.34 5.91 7.66
C ARG A 7 13.13 6.57 8.31
N THR A 8 13.32 7.73 8.93
CA THR A 8 12.21 8.51 9.52
C THR A 8 11.25 8.96 8.43
N THR A 9 11.75 9.52 7.32
CA THR A 9 10.92 9.91 6.18
C THR A 9 10.11 8.74 5.61
N ILE A 10 10.71 7.56 5.46
CA ILE A 10 9.98 6.36 5.01
C ILE A 10 8.87 5.99 6.01
N ALA A 11 9.15 6.03 7.30
CA ALA A 11 8.17 5.69 8.34
C ALA A 11 6.99 6.68 8.35
N ASP A 12 7.27 7.98 8.35
CA ASP A 12 6.24 9.01 8.37
C ASP A 12 5.35 8.95 7.11
N ILE A 13 5.95 8.70 5.94
CA ILE A 13 5.20 8.53 4.69
C ILE A 13 4.36 7.25 4.72
N ALA A 14 4.90 6.14 5.25
CA ALA A 14 4.17 4.88 5.38
C ALA A 14 2.95 5.02 6.31
N ASP A 15 3.12 5.68 7.47
CA ASP A 15 2.04 5.93 8.41
C ASP A 15 0.96 6.83 7.80
N THR A 16 1.39 7.90 7.12
CA THR A 16 0.49 8.82 6.41
C THR A 16 -0.30 8.07 5.34
N LEU A 17 0.38 7.34 4.45
CA LEU A 17 -0.25 6.56 3.38
C LEU A 17 -1.25 5.53 3.93
N THR A 18 -0.88 4.84 5.01
CA THR A 18 -1.75 3.87 5.66
C THR A 18 -3.03 4.52 6.17
N SER A 19 -2.90 5.65 6.87
CA SER A 19 -4.06 6.38 7.41
C SER A 19 -4.96 6.99 6.33
N GLU A 20 -4.41 7.36 5.17
CA GLU A 20 -5.15 7.95 4.06
C GLU A 20 -5.88 6.91 3.20
N GLN A 21 -5.21 5.80 2.89
CA GLN A 21 -5.63 4.92 1.79
C GLN A 21 -5.63 3.42 2.12
N PHE A 22 -4.95 2.96 3.16
CA PHE A 22 -4.79 1.53 3.46
C PHE A 22 -5.27 1.18 4.87
N THR A 23 -6.29 1.88 5.37
CA THR A 23 -6.95 1.52 6.63
C THR A 23 -7.73 0.20 6.49
N GLU A 24 -7.95 -0.48 7.61
CA GLU A 24 -8.71 -1.74 7.64
C GLU A 24 -10.08 -1.63 6.94
N PRO A 25 -10.92 -0.59 7.18
CA PRO A 25 -12.19 -0.46 6.47
C PRO A 25 -12.04 -0.30 4.95
N GLN A 26 -11.02 0.43 4.48
CA GLN A 26 -10.77 0.62 3.06
C GLN A 26 -10.32 -0.69 2.39
N LEU A 27 -9.43 -1.44 3.05
CA LEU A 27 -8.98 -2.75 2.58
C LEU A 27 -10.13 -3.76 2.52
N ALA A 28 -10.97 -3.78 3.56
CA ALA A 28 -12.16 -4.65 3.60
C ALA A 28 -13.13 -4.31 2.48
N ALA A 29 -13.37 -3.02 2.20
CA ALA A 29 -14.23 -2.60 1.10
C ALA A 29 -13.68 -3.00 -0.28
N ARG A 30 -12.37 -2.87 -0.51
CA ARG A 30 -11.74 -3.32 -1.76
C ARG A 30 -11.83 -4.84 -1.92
N LEU A 31 -11.59 -5.58 -0.84
CA LEU A 31 -11.70 -7.03 -0.86
C LEU A 31 -13.12 -7.48 -1.19
N ALA A 32 -14.12 -6.87 -0.55
CA ALA A 32 -15.52 -7.16 -0.85
C ALA A 32 -15.87 -6.88 -2.32
N ALA A 33 -15.48 -5.71 -2.84
CA ALA A 33 -15.71 -5.34 -4.23
C ALA A 33 -15.02 -6.29 -5.22
N TRP A 34 -13.82 -6.78 -4.89
CA TRP A 34 -13.13 -7.80 -5.69
C TRP A 34 -13.83 -9.17 -5.61
N GLN A 35 -14.27 -9.59 -4.41
CA GLN A 35 -14.99 -10.85 -4.21
C GLN A 35 -16.34 -10.88 -4.92
N GLU A 36 -17.03 -9.74 -5.05
CA GLU A 36 -18.26 -9.65 -5.86
C GLU A 36 -18.01 -10.02 -7.33
N GLN A 37 -16.82 -9.77 -7.86
CA GLN A 37 -16.42 -10.11 -9.23
C GLN A 37 -15.81 -11.51 -9.33
N ALA A 38 -15.36 -12.08 -8.22
CA ALA A 38 -14.75 -13.41 -8.12
C ALA A 38 -15.33 -14.20 -6.93
N PRO A 39 -16.63 -14.54 -6.94
CA PRO A 39 -17.32 -15.14 -5.79
C PRO A 39 -16.77 -16.54 -5.41
N ASP A 40 -16.24 -17.26 -6.40
CA ASP A 40 -15.67 -18.59 -6.23
C ASP A 40 -14.13 -18.58 -6.20
N ALA A 41 -13.52 -17.44 -5.84
CA ALA A 41 -12.07 -17.28 -5.85
C ALA A 41 -11.36 -18.36 -5.03
N THR A 42 -10.41 -19.01 -5.66
CA THR A 42 -9.53 -19.98 -5.03
C THR A 42 -8.57 -19.28 -4.06
N PRO A 43 -7.96 -20.02 -3.11
CA PRO A 43 -6.92 -19.47 -2.24
C PRO A 43 -5.73 -18.85 -3.01
N ALA A 44 -5.42 -19.36 -4.20
CA ALA A 44 -4.37 -18.83 -5.06
C ALA A 44 -4.74 -17.45 -5.65
N GLU A 45 -6.00 -17.28 -6.04
CA GLU A 45 -6.52 -15.99 -6.54
C GLU A 45 -6.60 -14.96 -5.41
N LEU A 46 -7.03 -15.36 -4.21
CA LEU A 46 -7.01 -14.49 -3.03
C LEU A 46 -5.59 -14.04 -2.67
N THR A 47 -4.61 -14.96 -2.76
CA THR A 47 -3.20 -14.63 -2.56
C THR A 47 -2.71 -13.65 -3.62
N THR A 48 -3.12 -13.83 -4.88
CA THR A 48 -2.77 -12.93 -5.97
C THR A 48 -3.35 -11.52 -5.75
N TYR A 49 -4.60 -11.43 -5.30
CA TYR A 49 -5.22 -10.16 -4.90
C TYR A 49 -4.41 -9.47 -3.79
N ALA A 50 -4.04 -10.20 -2.73
CA ALA A 50 -3.26 -9.63 -1.63
C ALA A 50 -1.87 -9.15 -2.09
N LEU A 51 -1.20 -9.89 -2.98
CA LEU A 51 0.07 -9.46 -3.57
C LEU A 51 -0.07 -8.20 -4.42
N ASN A 52 -1.19 -8.06 -5.15
CA ASN A 52 -1.48 -6.86 -5.92
C ASN A 52 -1.75 -5.66 -5.00
N GLU A 53 -2.51 -5.81 -3.92
CA GLU A 53 -2.70 -4.73 -2.93
C GLU A 53 -1.36 -4.31 -2.30
N ALA A 54 -0.52 -5.27 -1.93
CA ALA A 54 0.81 -4.99 -1.39
C ALA A 54 1.72 -4.27 -2.39
N ARG A 55 1.61 -4.63 -3.68
CA ARG A 55 2.31 -3.94 -4.77
C ARG A 55 1.84 -2.50 -4.90
N THR A 56 0.53 -2.26 -4.93
CA THR A 56 -0.05 -0.90 -5.02
C THR A 56 0.43 -0.03 -3.86
N TYR A 57 0.41 -0.56 -2.63
CA TYR A 57 0.95 0.13 -1.46
C TYR A 57 2.44 0.49 -1.64
N SER A 58 3.24 -0.49 -2.09
CA SER A 58 4.68 -0.31 -2.25
C SER A 58 5.04 0.71 -3.33
N GLU A 59 4.34 0.71 -4.46
CA GLU A 59 4.57 1.66 -5.54
C GLU A 59 4.24 3.10 -5.11
N GLU A 60 3.15 3.30 -4.37
CA GLU A 60 2.77 4.62 -3.84
C GLU A 60 3.75 5.10 -2.76
N LEU A 61 4.13 4.22 -1.82
CA LEU A 61 5.13 4.52 -0.80
C LEU A 61 6.46 4.96 -1.44
N LEU A 62 6.96 4.19 -2.42
CA LEU A 62 8.19 4.52 -3.13
C LEU A 62 8.06 5.83 -3.90
N THR A 63 6.93 6.08 -4.54
CA THR A 63 6.68 7.33 -5.28
C THR A 63 6.75 8.55 -4.35
N ARG A 64 6.09 8.48 -3.19
CA ARG A 64 6.12 9.55 -2.18
C ARG A 64 7.51 9.75 -1.59
N VAL A 65 8.21 8.66 -1.26
CA VAL A 65 9.58 8.71 -0.75
C VAL A 65 10.53 9.32 -1.79
N LEU A 66 10.47 8.88 -3.05
CA LEU A 66 11.28 9.43 -4.13
C LEU A 66 10.98 10.90 -4.35
N THR A 67 9.71 11.31 -4.29
CA THR A 67 9.32 12.72 -4.40
C THR A 67 9.92 13.55 -3.27
N ALA A 68 9.85 13.07 -2.01
CA ALA A 68 10.43 13.76 -0.87
C ALA A 68 11.97 13.86 -0.96
N VAL A 69 12.63 12.81 -1.45
CA VAL A 69 14.10 12.76 -1.56
C VAL A 69 14.63 13.56 -2.76
N LEU A 70 13.89 13.64 -3.86
CA LEU A 70 14.30 14.36 -5.07
C LEU A 70 13.88 15.84 -5.08
N ALA A 71 12.97 16.23 -4.18
CA ALA A 71 12.59 17.63 -3.97
C ALA A 71 13.59 18.41 -3.09
N ASP A 72 14.49 17.70 -2.40
CA ASP A 72 15.69 18.21 -1.70
C ASP A 72 16.89 18.35 -2.66
#